data_AF-A0A2G2NDG4-F1
#
_entry.id   AF-A0A2G2NDG4-F1
#
_cell.length_a   1.000
_cell.length_b   1.000
_cell.length_c   1.000
_cell.angle_alpha   90.00
_cell.angle_beta   90.00
_cell.angle_gamma   90.00
#
_symmetry.space_group_name_H-M   'P 1'
#
loop_
_entity.id
_entity.type
_entity.pdbx_description
1 polymer ?
#
loop_
_entity_poly.entity_id
_entity_poly.type
_entity_poly.pdbx_seq_one_letter_code
_entity_poly.pdbx_strand_id
1 'polypeptide(L)'
;EPEPEPEPEPEPEPEPEPEAAPSFTPANPAYFSAIDQVRARGGWTIQLVAGNLEQTALNVISRYSQLGDLVYTRGERQGQPWFMVFYGEFPTREAANAAAAGLPEELASRSPWVRPVDNL
;
A
#
# COMPACT_ATOMS: atom_id res chain seq x y z
N GLU A 1 37.34 -11.56 -54.96
CA GLU A 1 36.62 -10.32 -54.61
C GLU A 1 36.31 -10.37 -53.11
N PRO A 2 36.46 -9.26 -52.38
CA PRO A 2 36.32 -9.20 -50.92
C PRO A 2 34.85 -9.19 -50.46
N GLU A 3 34.69 -9.39 -49.16
CA GLU A 3 33.54 -9.81 -48.33
C GLU A 3 32.27 -8.94 -48.39
N PRO A 4 31.15 -9.47 -47.89
CA PRO A 4 30.35 -8.71 -46.95
C PRO A 4 30.43 -9.32 -45.55
N GLU A 5 30.92 -8.51 -44.61
CA GLU A 5 30.80 -8.69 -43.17
C GLU A 5 29.32 -8.87 -42.79
N PRO A 6 28.97 -9.79 -41.86
CA PRO A 6 27.61 -9.86 -41.36
C PRO A 6 27.28 -8.56 -40.59
N GLU A 7 26.17 -7.95 -40.97
CA GLU A 7 25.54 -6.79 -40.34
C GLU A 7 25.36 -6.99 -38.83
N PRO A 8 25.39 -5.91 -38.02
CA PRO A 8 25.23 -6.01 -36.58
C PRO A 8 23.91 -6.69 -36.21
N GLU A 9 23.98 -7.70 -35.33
CA GLU A 9 22.81 -8.30 -34.70
C GLU A 9 21.97 -7.20 -34.04
N PRO A 10 20.63 -7.22 -34.19
CA PRO A 10 19.78 -6.24 -33.52
C PRO A 10 19.97 -6.37 -32.01
N GLU A 11 20.27 -5.25 -31.35
CA GLU A 11 20.19 -5.13 -29.89
C GLU A 11 18.82 -5.64 -29.44
N PRO A 12 18.72 -6.40 -28.33
CA PRO A 12 17.43 -6.88 -27.86
C PRO A 12 16.52 -5.67 -27.62
N GLU A 13 15.41 -5.62 -28.37
CA GLU A 13 14.30 -4.71 -28.09
C GLU A 13 13.95 -4.82 -26.60
N PRO A 14 13.71 -3.70 -25.91
CA PRO A 14 13.32 -3.74 -24.50
C PRO A 14 12.10 -4.66 -24.38
N GLU A 15 12.22 -5.67 -23.52
CA GLU A 15 11.10 -6.55 -23.17
C GLU A 15 9.85 -5.68 -22.90
N PRO A 16 8.69 -6.06 -23.46
CA PRO A 16 7.48 -5.30 -23.24
C PRO A 16 7.25 -5.18 -21.73
N GLU A 17 7.30 -3.94 -21.23
CA GLU A 17 6.82 -3.61 -19.88
C GLU A 17 5.48 -4.33 -19.70
N PRO A 18 5.31 -5.14 -18.63
CA PRO A 18 4.11 -5.95 -18.47
C PRO A 18 2.90 -5.05 -18.58
N GLU A 19 2.06 -5.36 -19.57
CA GLU A 19 0.86 -4.63 -19.94
C GLU A 19 0.14 -4.16 -18.68
N ALA A 20 0.04 -2.84 -18.53
CA ALA A 20 -0.61 -2.20 -17.40
C ALA A 20 -2.05 -2.72 -17.28
N ALA A 21 -2.24 -3.70 -16.38
CA ALA A 21 -3.53 -3.98 -15.76
C ALA A 21 -4.16 -2.64 -15.37
N PRO A 22 -5.49 -2.45 -15.51
CA PRO A 22 -6.13 -1.14 -15.44
C PRO A 22 -5.54 -0.33 -14.28
N SER A 23 -4.70 0.64 -14.65
CA SER A 23 -3.76 1.26 -13.72
C SER A 23 -4.60 2.09 -12.77
N PHE A 24 -4.87 1.53 -11.61
CA PHE A 24 -5.55 2.22 -10.54
C PHE A 24 -4.75 3.47 -10.21
N THR A 25 -5.32 4.63 -10.50
CA THR A 25 -4.74 5.91 -10.09
C THR A 25 -5.33 6.29 -8.74
N PRO A 26 -4.52 6.31 -7.66
CA PRO A 26 -5.01 6.75 -6.37
C PRO A 26 -5.46 8.21 -6.43
N ALA A 27 -6.60 8.52 -5.82
CA ALA A 27 -7.10 9.89 -5.76
C ALA A 27 -6.19 10.79 -4.89
N ASN A 28 -5.42 10.21 -3.96
CA ASN A 28 -4.42 10.94 -3.20
C ASN A 28 -3.10 10.14 -3.10
N PRO A 29 -2.19 10.29 -4.08
CA PRO A 29 -0.94 9.52 -4.11
C PRO A 29 -0.01 9.81 -2.93
N ALA A 30 -0.16 10.95 -2.24
CA ALA A 30 0.70 11.31 -1.11
C ALA A 30 0.53 10.38 0.10
N TYR A 31 -0.66 9.76 0.24
CA TYR A 31 -0.94 8.79 1.30
C TYR A 31 -1.01 7.35 0.78
N PHE A 32 -0.93 7.15 -0.53
CA PHE A 32 -1.04 5.83 -1.13
C PHE A 32 0.30 5.09 -1.08
N SER A 33 0.25 3.81 -0.74
CA SER A 33 1.38 2.89 -0.89
C SER A 33 0.86 1.58 -1.45
N ALA A 34 1.52 1.05 -2.49
CA ALA A 34 1.13 -0.24 -3.08
C ALA A 34 1.25 -1.36 -2.03
N ILE A 35 0.39 -2.37 -2.09
CA ILE A 35 0.32 -3.40 -1.03
C ILE A 35 1.64 -4.14 -0.85
N ASP A 36 2.34 -4.42 -1.96
CA ASP A 36 3.65 -5.07 -1.92
C ASP A 36 4.73 -4.19 -1.33
N GLN A 37 4.65 -2.86 -1.51
CA GLN A 37 5.56 -1.92 -0.85
C GLN A 37 5.31 -1.88 0.65
N VAL A 38 4.06 -1.96 1.09
CA VAL A 38 3.74 -2.01 2.53
C VAL A 38 4.26 -3.31 3.14
N ARG A 39 4.04 -4.44 2.47
CA ARG A 39 4.57 -5.75 2.90
C ARG A 39 6.10 -5.76 2.99
N ALA A 40 6.78 -5.15 2.01
CA ALA A 40 8.25 -5.12 1.95
C ALA A 40 8.92 -4.35 3.10
N ARG A 41 8.20 -3.45 3.80
CA ARG A 41 8.72 -2.72 4.96
C ARG A 41 8.95 -3.64 6.17
N GLY A 42 8.18 -4.73 6.26
CA GLY A 42 8.21 -5.63 7.41
C GLY A 42 7.70 -4.99 8.70
N GLY A 43 7.54 -5.81 9.75
CA GLY A 43 7.13 -5.33 11.07
C GLY A 43 5.60 -5.28 11.26
N TRP A 44 5.14 -4.32 12.06
CA TRP A 44 3.78 -4.22 12.56
C TRP A 44 3.14 -2.89 12.20
N THR A 45 1.84 -2.91 11.97
CA THR A 45 1.04 -1.71 11.74
C THR A 45 -0.31 -1.83 12.43
N ILE A 46 -1.05 -0.73 12.44
CA ILE A 46 -2.39 -0.65 13.00
C ILE A 46 -3.37 -0.39 11.85
N GLN A 47 -4.24 -1.35 11.55
CA GLN A 47 -5.31 -1.17 10.58
C GLN A 47 -6.49 -0.43 11.21
N LEU A 48 -6.80 0.75 10.69
CA LEU A 48 -7.87 1.61 11.19
C LEU A 48 -9.21 1.33 10.53
N VAL A 49 -9.21 1.17 9.21
CA VAL A 49 -10.42 0.86 8.44
C VAL A 49 -10.05 0.04 7.22
N ALA A 50 -11.01 -0.73 6.73
CA ALA A 50 -10.93 -1.30 5.41
C ALA A 50 -12.30 -1.35 4.73
N GLY A 51 -12.35 -1.21 3.41
CA GLY A 51 -13.58 -1.20 2.64
C GLY A 51 -13.35 -1.31 1.15
N ASN A 52 -14.42 -1.50 0.38
CA ASN A 52 -14.36 -1.64 -1.07
C ASN A 52 -14.35 -0.30 -1.84
N LEU A 53 -14.38 0.83 -1.12
CA LEU A 53 -14.38 2.17 -1.69
C LEU A 53 -13.14 2.94 -1.24
N GLU A 54 -12.41 3.51 -2.20
CA GLU A 54 -11.24 4.36 -1.90
C GLU A 54 -11.65 5.56 -1.04
N GLN A 55 -12.83 6.13 -1.30
CA GLN A 55 -13.35 7.26 -0.54
C GLN A 55 -13.45 6.98 0.97
N THR A 56 -13.70 5.74 1.38
CA THR A 56 -13.70 5.36 2.80
C THR A 56 -12.32 5.53 3.42
N ALA A 57 -11.26 5.17 2.69
CA ALA A 57 -9.89 5.36 3.13
C ALA A 57 -9.52 6.85 3.20
N LEU A 58 -9.84 7.61 2.15
CA LEU A 58 -9.56 9.05 2.07
C LEU A 58 -10.28 9.85 3.16
N ASN A 59 -11.52 9.49 3.49
CA ASN A 59 -12.28 10.14 4.55
C ASN A 59 -11.62 9.97 5.93
N VAL A 60 -11.07 8.78 6.20
CA VAL A 60 -10.33 8.51 7.45
C VAL A 60 -9.02 9.29 7.45
N ILE A 61 -8.27 9.27 6.35
CA ILE A 61 -7.02 10.03 6.22
C ILE A 61 -7.26 11.52 6.42
N SER A 62 -8.27 12.10 5.77
CA SER A 62 -8.59 13.52 5.90
C SER A 62 -8.96 13.89 7.34
N ARG A 63 -9.82 13.08 8.00
CA ARG A 63 -10.27 13.32 9.37
C ARG A 63 -9.17 13.17 10.40
N TYR A 64 -8.22 12.26 10.17
CA TYR A 64 -7.15 11.95 11.12
C TYR A 64 -5.77 12.37 10.64
N SER A 65 -5.69 13.28 9.67
CA SER A 65 -4.43 13.77 9.10
C SER A 65 -3.47 14.32 10.14
N GLN A 66 -3.97 14.80 11.30
CA GLN A 66 -3.14 15.21 12.43
C GLN A 66 -2.34 14.10 13.10
N LEU A 67 -2.71 12.82 12.93
CA LEU A 67 -1.96 11.70 13.52
C LEU A 67 -0.57 11.54 12.90
N GLY A 68 -0.37 12.02 11.68
CA GLY A 68 0.82 11.67 10.89
C GLY A 68 0.85 10.17 10.55
N ASP A 69 1.76 9.78 9.68
CA ASP A 69 2.06 8.36 9.39
C ASP A 69 0.85 7.49 9.02
N LEU A 70 -0.16 8.12 8.43
CA LEU A 70 -1.28 7.42 7.82
C LEU A 70 -0.90 7.04 6.39
N VAL A 71 -1.15 5.79 6.04
CA VAL A 71 -1.02 5.33 4.66
C VAL A 71 -2.25 4.51 4.31
N TYR A 72 -2.66 4.53 3.05
CA TYR A 72 -3.63 3.56 2.55
C TYR A 72 -3.06 2.75 1.41
N THR A 73 -3.55 1.53 1.30
CA THR A 73 -3.21 0.64 0.20
C THR A 73 -4.47 0.11 -0.46
N ARG A 74 -4.27 -0.50 -1.63
CA ARG A 74 -5.29 -1.25 -2.35
C ARG A 74 -4.83 -2.70 -2.46
N GLY A 75 -5.61 -3.60 -1.89
CA GLY A 75 -5.58 -5.03 -2.18
C GLY A 75 -6.83 -5.46 -2.96
N GLU A 76 -7.05 -6.77 -2.98
CA GLU A 76 -8.25 -7.39 -3.53
C GLU A 76 -8.84 -8.34 -2.49
N ARG A 77 -10.18 -8.32 -2.36
CA ARG A 77 -10.91 -9.25 -1.51
C ARG A 77 -12.17 -9.69 -2.24
N GLN A 78 -12.30 -10.99 -2.48
CA GLN A 78 -13.44 -11.58 -3.20
C GLN A 78 -13.66 -10.97 -4.60
N GLY A 79 -12.57 -10.71 -5.34
CA GLY A 79 -12.64 -10.09 -6.67
C GLY A 79 -13.04 -8.61 -6.68
N GLN A 80 -13.15 -7.97 -5.51
CA GLN A 80 -13.43 -6.55 -5.37
C GLN A 80 -12.20 -5.81 -4.84
N PRO A 81 -11.98 -4.54 -5.25
CA PRO A 81 -10.91 -3.73 -4.67
C PRO A 81 -11.13 -3.60 -3.16
N TRP A 82 -10.05 -3.65 -2.40
CA TRP A 82 -10.09 -3.58 -0.95
C TRP A 82 -9.08 -2.57 -0.45
N PHE A 83 -9.58 -1.40 -0.05
CA PHE A 83 -8.78 -0.30 0.46
C PHE A 83 -8.62 -0.43 1.96
N MET A 84 -7.38 -0.41 2.43
CA MET A 84 -7.04 -0.53 3.84
C MET A 84 -6.25 0.70 4.26
N VAL A 85 -6.63 1.29 5.40
CA VAL A 85 -5.89 2.41 6.01
C VAL A 85 -5.10 1.87 7.19
N PHE A 86 -3.81 2.20 7.19
CA PHE A 86 -2.85 1.84 8.21
C PHE A 86 -2.32 3.09 8.90
N TYR A 87 -1.99 2.95 10.17
CA TYR A 87 -1.33 3.96 10.97
C TYR A 87 -0.02 3.41 11.52
N GLY A 88 1.06 4.13 11.21
CA GLY A 88 2.39 3.88 11.72
C GLY A 88 3.03 2.59 11.24
N GLU A 89 4.34 2.55 11.43
CA GLU A 89 5.18 1.38 11.21
C GLU A 89 5.94 1.10 12.50
N PHE A 90 5.79 -0.10 13.02
CA PHE A 90 6.28 -0.47 14.33
C PHE A 90 7.16 -1.71 14.23
N PRO A 91 8.32 -1.73 14.92
CA PRO A 91 9.21 -2.87 14.90
C PRO A 91 8.62 -4.09 15.65
N THR A 92 7.73 -3.85 16.63
CA THR A 92 7.15 -4.91 17.46
C THR A 92 5.66 -4.73 17.65
N ARG A 93 4.99 -5.82 18.02
CA ARG A 93 3.56 -5.83 18.37
C ARG A 93 3.29 -4.92 19.56
N GLU A 94 4.16 -4.90 20.56
CA GLU A 94 4.01 -4.11 21.77
C GLU A 94 4.04 -2.60 21.46
N ALA A 95 4.97 -2.17 20.60
CA ALA A 95 5.05 -0.79 20.14
C ALA A 95 3.77 -0.37 19.38
N ALA A 96 3.25 -1.24 18.51
CA ALA A 96 1.97 -1.00 17.82
C ALA A 96 0.78 -0.95 18.80
N ASN A 97 0.75 -1.80 19.83
CA ASN A 97 -0.33 -1.74 20.84
C ASN A 97 -0.26 -0.47 21.68
N ALA A 98 0.94 -0.03 22.06
CA ALA A 98 1.12 1.22 22.79
C ALA A 98 0.65 2.43 21.96
N ALA A 99 0.96 2.45 20.66
CA ALA A 99 0.47 3.48 19.75
C ALA A 99 -1.05 3.39 19.52
N ALA A 100 -1.61 2.19 19.42
CA ALA A 100 -3.05 1.98 19.31
C ALA A 100 -3.82 2.50 20.53
N ALA A 101 -3.23 2.41 21.73
CA ALA A 101 -3.82 2.96 22.96
C ALA A 101 -3.85 4.51 22.98
N GLY A 102 -3.01 5.17 22.19
CA GLY A 102 -2.98 6.62 22.03
C GLY A 102 -3.90 7.15 20.91
N LEU A 103 -4.64 6.27 20.23
CA LEU A 103 -5.54 6.69 19.16
C LEU A 103 -6.75 7.48 19.70
N PRO A 104 -7.29 8.42 18.91
CA PRO A 104 -8.56 9.08 19.21
C PRO A 104 -9.67 8.07 19.52
N GLU A 105 -10.58 8.42 20.44
CA GLU A 105 -11.66 7.54 20.91
C GLU A 105 -12.51 6.96 19.77
N GLU A 106 -12.76 7.73 18.70
CA GLU A 106 -13.47 7.25 17.52
C GLU A 106 -12.76 6.10 16.78
N LEU A 107 -11.42 6.10 16.74
CA LEU A 107 -10.64 5.03 16.15
C LEU A 107 -10.50 3.86 17.12
N ALA A 108 -10.25 4.15 18.40
CA ALA A 108 -10.14 3.14 19.44
C ALA A 108 -11.45 2.33 19.61
N SER A 109 -12.61 3.00 19.55
CA SER A 109 -13.94 2.36 19.63
C SER A 109 -14.24 1.46 18.43
N ARG A 110 -13.57 1.66 17.29
CA ARG A 110 -13.65 0.78 16.11
C ARG A 110 -12.77 -0.45 16.21
N SER A 111 -12.12 -0.68 17.36
CA SER A 111 -11.22 -1.81 17.62
C SER A 111 -10.13 -1.92 16.55
N PRO A 112 -9.16 -0.99 16.56
CA PRO A 112 -8.11 -0.93 15.55
C PRO A 112 -7.29 -2.23 15.60
N TRP A 113 -7.01 -2.80 14.43
CA TRP A 113 -6.41 -4.13 14.34
C TRP A 113 -4.90 -4.03 14.20
N VAL A 114 -4.18 -4.33 15.28
CA VAL A 114 -2.71 -4.49 15.27
C VAL A 114 -2.35 -5.78 14.55
N ARG A 115 -1.61 -5.68 13.44
CA ARG A 115 -1.24 -6.82 12.60
C ARG A 115 0.15 -6.66 11.99
N PRO A 116 0.84 -7.77 11.67
CA PRO A 116 2.07 -7.70 10.88
C PRO A 116 1.76 -7.29 9.44
N VAL A 117 2.67 -6.53 8.82
CA VAL A 117 2.52 -6.10 7.41
C VAL A 117 2.77 -7.22 6.41
N ASP A 118 3.51 -8.27 6.80
CA ASP A 118 3.89 -9.38 5.92
C ASP A 118 2.70 -10.20 5.41
N ASN A 119 1.58 -10.19 6.15
CA ASN A 119 0.37 -10.94 5.84
C ASN A 119 -0.79 -10.03 5.41
N LEU A 120 -0.49 -8.87 4.81
CA LEU A 120 -1.49 -7.99 4.22
C LEU A 120 -2.13 -8.59 2.98
#